data_AF-A0A812UAM0-F1
#
_entry.id   AF-A0A812UAM0-F1
#
_cell.length_a   1.000
_cell.length_b   1.000
_cell.length_c   1.000
_cell.angle_alpha   90.00
_cell.angle_beta   90.00
_cell.angle_gamma   90.00
#
_symmetry.space_group_name_H-M   'P 1'
#
loop_
_entity.id
_entity.type
_entity.pdbx_description
1 polymer ?
#
loop_
_entity_poly.entity_id
_entity_poly.type
_entity_poly.pdbx_seq_one_letter_code
_entity_poly.pdbx_strand_id
1 'polypeptide(L)'
;MSAYEQLKTSWSYLGPDEQHTLTNHFLADGIEDLVCVFEFLPDCVANAMANPAVTLSCLLECLVDLLHVLQPNIDMMPDLKDAKVVLVDLSDMSEFIACVQNRFVFETCVS
;
A
#
# COMPACT_ATOMS: atom_id res chain seq x y z
N MET A 1 11.99 20.49 -4.22
CA MET A 1 12.17 19.17 -3.60
C MET A 1 11.83 18.14 -4.66
N SER A 2 12.77 17.25 -4.98
CA SER A 2 12.56 16.21 -6.01
C SER A 2 11.58 15.14 -5.51
N ALA A 3 10.97 14.39 -6.43
CA ALA A 3 10.09 13.26 -6.07
C ALA A 3 10.82 12.21 -5.19
N TYR A 4 12.10 11.99 -5.46
CA TYR A 4 12.94 11.10 -4.68
C TYR A 4 13.16 11.60 -3.24
N GLU A 5 13.38 12.91 -3.04
CA GLU A 5 13.52 13.48 -1.70
C GLU A 5 12.22 13.34 -0.89
N GLN A 6 11.08 13.56 -1.52
CA GLN A 6 9.77 13.37 -0.89
C GLN A 6 9.57 11.92 -0.46
N LEU A 7 9.82 10.97 -1.37
CA LEU A 7 9.75 9.54 -1.04
C LEU A 7 10.71 9.19 0.10
N LYS A 8 11.96 9.66 0.07
CA LYS A 8 12.95 9.37 1.11
C LYS A 8 12.52 9.92 2.48
N THR A 9 11.97 11.13 2.51
CA THR A 9 11.45 11.73 3.75
C THR A 9 10.23 10.96 4.24
N SER A 10 9.26 10.66 3.37
CA SER A 10 8.08 9.85 3.72
C SER A 10 8.45 8.46 4.22
N TRP A 11 9.40 7.81 3.56
CA TRP A 11 9.92 6.50 3.96
C TRP A 11 10.56 6.53 5.35
N SER A 12 11.25 7.63 5.70
CA SER A 12 11.89 7.77 7.01
C SER A 12 10.92 7.94 8.19
N TYR A 13 9.65 8.23 7.92
CA TYR A 13 8.62 8.25 8.97
C TYR A 13 8.14 6.84 9.36
N LEU A 14 8.33 5.86 8.48
CA LEU A 14 7.99 4.47 8.76
C LEU A 14 9.00 3.85 9.73
N GLY A 15 8.50 3.00 10.63
CA GLY A 15 9.29 2.14 11.49
C GLY A 15 10.09 1.08 10.72
N PRO A 16 11.09 0.44 11.36
CA PRO A 16 11.92 -0.57 10.70
C PRO A 16 11.11 -1.75 10.15
N ASP A 17 10.08 -2.18 10.89
CA ASP A 17 9.25 -3.32 10.52
C ASP A 17 8.36 -2.99 9.32
N GLU A 18 7.74 -1.80 9.29
CA GLU A 18 6.95 -1.29 8.17
C GLU A 18 7.79 -1.18 6.89
N GLN A 19 8.99 -0.61 7.00
CA GLN A 19 9.94 -0.52 5.89
C GLN A 19 10.34 -1.91 5.39
N HIS A 20 10.55 -2.86 6.29
CA HIS A 20 10.87 -4.24 5.94
C HIS A 20 9.73 -4.93 5.20
N THR A 21 8.49 -4.80 5.70
CA THR A 21 7.29 -5.36 5.07
C THR A 21 7.09 -4.82 3.65
N LEU A 22 7.17 -3.50 3.46
CA LEU A 22 7.04 -2.89 2.14
C LEU A 22 8.18 -3.28 1.20
N THR A 23 9.42 -3.34 1.72
CA THR A 23 10.58 -3.75 0.92
C THR A 23 10.42 -5.20 0.44
N ASN A 24 10.04 -6.11 1.34
CA ASN A 24 9.81 -7.51 0.99
C ASN A 24 8.71 -7.64 -0.07
N HIS A 25 7.61 -6.91 0.09
CA HIS A 25 6.52 -6.91 -0.87
C HIS A 25 6.95 -6.37 -2.24
N PHE A 26 7.61 -5.21 -2.31
CA PHE A 26 8.03 -4.60 -3.58
C PHE A 26 9.15 -5.37 -4.29
N LEU A 27 9.93 -6.18 -3.56
CA LEU A 27 10.96 -7.04 -4.12
C LEU A 27 10.47 -8.46 -4.42
N ALA A 28 9.27 -8.84 -3.99
CA ALA A 28 8.71 -10.15 -4.27
C ALA A 28 8.50 -10.32 -5.78
N ASP A 29 8.98 -11.44 -6.32
CA ASP A 29 9.02 -11.71 -7.77
C ASP A 29 7.94 -12.70 -8.25
N GLY A 30 7.17 -13.30 -7.32
CA GLY A 30 6.14 -14.28 -7.63
C GLY A 30 6.68 -15.62 -8.15
N ILE A 31 7.98 -15.88 -8.02
CA ILE A 31 8.63 -17.08 -8.56
C ILE A 31 8.50 -18.25 -7.57
N GLU A 32 8.96 -18.04 -6.34
CA GLU A 32 8.95 -19.02 -5.25
C GLU A 32 7.72 -18.86 -4.35
N ASP A 33 7.35 -17.62 -4.03
CA ASP A 33 6.22 -17.29 -3.16
C ASP A 33 5.08 -16.63 -3.94
N LEU A 34 3.86 -16.75 -3.40
CA LEU A 34 2.70 -16.02 -3.89
C LEU A 34 2.90 -14.51 -3.70
N VAL A 35 2.77 -13.73 -4.77
CA VAL A 35 2.90 -12.27 -4.71
C VAL A 35 1.56 -11.57 -4.83
N CYS A 36 1.34 -10.55 -4.00
CA CYS A 36 0.25 -9.60 -4.18
C CYS A 36 0.71 -8.49 -5.12
N VAL A 37 -0.05 -8.18 -6.15
CA VAL A 37 0.22 -7.04 -7.04
C VAL A 37 -0.85 -5.99 -6.80
N PHE A 38 -0.40 -4.82 -6.37
CA PHE A 38 -1.27 -3.68 -6.12
C PHE A 38 -1.55 -2.93 -7.42
N GLU A 39 -2.70 -3.21 -8.03
CA GLU A 39 -3.19 -2.47 -9.18
C GLU A 39 -3.57 -1.05 -8.75
N PHE A 40 -3.40 -0.07 -9.63
CA PHE A 40 -3.64 1.36 -9.36
C PHE A 40 -2.75 1.98 -8.26
N LEU A 41 -1.73 1.28 -7.76
CA LEU A 41 -0.75 1.85 -6.84
C LEU A 41 -0.11 3.16 -7.35
N PRO A 42 0.27 3.31 -8.63
CA PRO A 42 0.79 4.58 -9.13
C PRO A 42 -0.19 5.74 -8.97
N ASP A 43 -1.49 5.50 -9.15
CA ASP A 43 -2.52 6.52 -8.99
C ASP A 43 -2.73 6.88 -7.52
N CYS A 44 -2.72 5.87 -6.62
CA CYS A 44 -2.72 6.10 -5.17
C CYS A 44 -1.54 7.00 -4.75
N VAL A 45 -0.34 6.71 -5.25
CA VAL A 45 0.87 7.51 -4.96
C VAL A 45 0.72 8.94 -5.49
N ALA A 46 0.29 9.10 -6.74
CA ALA A 46 0.09 10.43 -7.33
C ALA A 46 -0.95 11.25 -6.54
N ASN A 47 -2.07 10.64 -6.17
CA ASN A 47 -3.13 11.28 -5.40
C ASN A 47 -2.67 11.61 -3.97
N ALA A 48 -1.92 10.72 -3.31
CA ALA A 48 -1.40 10.95 -1.95
C ALA A 48 -0.33 12.06 -1.92
N MET A 49 0.49 12.19 -2.97
CA MET A 49 1.43 13.30 -3.12
C MET A 49 0.73 14.64 -3.39
N ALA A 50 -0.41 14.61 -4.09
CA ALA A 50 -1.21 15.79 -4.38
C ALA A 50 -2.14 16.20 -3.21
N ASN A 51 -2.46 15.28 -2.29
CA ASN A 51 -3.42 15.50 -1.22
C ASN A 51 -2.75 15.62 0.17
N PRO A 52 -2.76 16.81 0.80
CA PRO A 52 -2.16 17.02 2.12
C PRO A 52 -2.91 16.32 3.27
N ALA A 53 -4.15 15.87 3.06
CA ALA A 53 -4.91 15.12 4.06
C ALA A 53 -4.40 13.68 4.23
N VAL A 54 -3.88 13.07 3.16
CA VAL A 54 -3.37 11.69 3.18
C VAL A 54 -1.86 11.70 3.31
N THR A 55 -1.15 12.47 2.48
CA THR A 55 0.33 12.45 2.38
C THR A 55 0.90 11.08 1.98
N LEU A 56 2.11 11.06 1.44
CA LEU A 56 2.73 9.82 0.99
C LEU A 56 3.08 8.87 2.16
N SER A 57 3.44 9.37 3.34
CA SER A 57 3.77 8.52 4.49
C SER A 57 2.55 7.74 5.00
N CYS A 58 1.39 8.38 5.10
CA CYS A 58 0.19 7.70 5.58
C CYS A 58 -0.41 6.74 4.52
N LEU A 59 -0.19 6.98 3.22
CA LEU A 59 -0.42 5.94 2.22
C LEU A 59 0.48 4.71 2.47
N LEU A 60 1.79 4.90 2.71
CA LEU A 60 2.71 3.78 2.92
C LEU A 60 2.34 2.98 4.18
N GLU A 61 1.93 3.64 5.26
CA GLU A 61 1.38 3.00 6.47
C GLU A 61 0.13 2.16 6.13
N CYS A 62 -0.83 2.73 5.38
CA CYS A 62 -2.01 1.98 4.93
C CYS A 62 -1.67 0.74 4.10
N LEU A 63 -0.64 0.81 3.25
CA LEU A 63 -0.21 -0.36 2.47
C LEU A 63 0.39 -1.45 3.37
N VAL A 64 1.08 -1.09 4.44
CA VAL A 64 1.57 -2.06 5.43
C VAL A 64 0.40 -2.75 6.12
N ASP A 65 -0.59 -1.98 6.58
CA ASP A 65 -1.78 -2.52 7.23
C ASP A 65 -2.57 -3.44 6.29
N LEU A 66 -2.72 -3.03 5.03
CA LEU A 66 -3.33 -3.85 3.99
C LEU A 66 -2.58 -5.17 3.81
N LEU A 67 -1.24 -5.17 3.78
CA LEU A 67 -0.44 -6.38 3.67
C LEU A 67 -0.60 -7.31 4.88
N HIS A 68 -0.64 -6.75 6.09
CA HIS A 68 -0.87 -7.52 7.32
C HIS A 68 -2.25 -8.18 7.34
N VAL A 69 -3.26 -7.56 6.72
CA VAL A 69 -4.59 -8.16 6.56
C VAL A 69 -4.58 -9.19 5.42
N LEU A 70 -3.96 -8.90 4.29
CA LEU A 70 -4.00 -9.76 3.12
C LEU A 70 -3.24 -11.07 3.30
N GLN A 71 -2.00 -11.03 3.82
CA GLN A 71 -1.14 -12.21 3.90
C GLN A 71 -1.81 -13.40 4.62
N PRO A 72 -2.36 -13.25 5.85
CA PRO A 72 -3.00 -14.37 6.54
C PRO A 72 -4.28 -14.85 5.84
N ASN A 73 -5.04 -13.93 5.24
CA ASN A 73 -6.29 -14.28 4.56
C ASN A 73 -6.02 -15.10 3.30
N ILE A 74 -4.97 -14.76 2.57
CA ILE A 74 -4.59 -15.46 1.36
C ILE A 74 -4.09 -16.88 1.67
N ASP A 75 -3.28 -17.05 2.72
CA ASP A 75 -2.81 -18.36 3.18
C ASP A 75 -3.97 -19.32 3.55
N MET A 76 -5.11 -18.75 3.97
CA MET A 76 -6.31 -19.50 4.35
C MET A 76 -7.23 -19.82 3.16
N MET A 77 -7.01 -19.25 1.98
CA MET A 77 -7.84 -19.49 0.79
C MET A 77 -7.35 -20.71 0.00
N PRO A 78 -8.07 -21.86 0.02
CA PRO A 78 -7.64 -23.06 -0.66
C PRO A 78 -7.60 -22.92 -2.19
N ASP A 79 -8.42 -22.03 -2.75
CA ASP A 79 -8.52 -21.79 -4.19
C ASP A 79 -7.34 -20.97 -4.75
N LEU A 80 -6.55 -20.33 -3.88
CA LEU A 80 -5.37 -19.54 -4.25
C LEU A 80 -4.06 -20.33 -4.13
N LYS A 81 -4.11 -21.60 -3.70
CA LYS A 81 -2.90 -22.42 -3.48
C LYS A 81 -2.09 -22.68 -4.75
N ASP A 82 -2.74 -22.69 -5.92
CA ASP A 82 -2.08 -22.84 -7.21
C ASP A 82 -1.81 -21.49 -7.90
N ALA A 83 -2.33 -20.39 -7.34
CA ALA A 83 -2.04 -19.06 -7.85
C ALA A 83 -0.61 -18.67 -7.45
N LYS A 84 0.08 -17.95 -8.34
CA LYS A 84 1.38 -17.31 -8.05
C LYS A 84 1.27 -15.81 -7.86
N VAL A 85 0.16 -15.24 -8.29
CA VAL A 85 -0.11 -13.81 -8.27
C VAL A 85 -1.55 -13.58 -7.84
N VAL A 86 -1.74 -12.71 -6.84
CA VAL A 86 -3.04 -12.15 -6.46
C VAL A 86 -3.05 -10.70 -6.88
N LEU A 87 -4.01 -10.33 -7.71
CA LEU A 87 -4.24 -8.92 -8.05
C LEU A 87 -5.10 -8.30 -6.96
N VAL A 88 -4.65 -7.17 -6.43
CA VAL A 88 -5.36 -6.36 -5.44
C VAL A 88 -5.72 -5.05 -6.11
N ASP A 89 -7.00 -4.89 -6.41
CA ASP A 89 -7.54 -3.69 -7.03
C ASP A 89 -7.62 -2.56 -6.01
N LEU A 90 -6.83 -1.49 -6.21
CA LEU A 90 -6.84 -0.29 -5.38
C LEU A 90 -7.58 0.89 -6.03
N SER A 91 -8.39 0.67 -7.07
CA SER A 91 -9.11 1.75 -7.76
C SER A 91 -9.97 2.59 -6.81
N ASP A 92 -10.82 1.96 -5.99
CA ASP A 92 -11.65 2.64 -4.98
C ASP A 92 -10.79 3.42 -3.97
N MET A 93 -9.64 2.87 -3.57
CA MET A 93 -8.72 3.54 -2.65
C MET A 93 -8.07 4.76 -3.31
N SER A 94 -7.68 4.66 -4.57
CA SER A 94 -7.15 5.77 -5.37
C SER A 94 -8.17 6.91 -5.47
N GLU A 95 -9.42 6.59 -5.81
CA GLU A 95 -10.52 7.56 -5.89
C GLU A 95 -10.82 8.21 -4.53
N PHE A 96 -10.77 7.41 -3.46
CA PHE A 96 -10.96 7.91 -2.10
C PHE A 96 -9.84 8.87 -1.68
N ILE A 97 -8.58 8.53 -1.94
CA ILE A 97 -7.42 9.42 -1.70
C ILE A 97 -7.56 10.72 -2.49
N ALA A 98 -8.05 10.68 -3.73
CA ALA A 98 -8.26 11.89 -4.53
C ALA A 98 -9.33 12.83 -3.95
N CYS A 99 -10.37 12.26 -3.31
CA CYS A 99 -11.54 13.02 -2.86
C CYS A 99 -11.49 13.47 -1.39
N VAL A 100 -10.79 12.73 -0.53
CA VAL A 100 -10.83 12.96 0.91
C VAL A 100 -10.14 14.27 1.29
N GLN A 101 -10.84 15.15 2.01
CA GLN A 101 -10.30 16.47 2.40
C GLN A 101 -9.89 16.54 3.87
N ASN A 102 -10.12 15.47 4.63
CA ASN A 102 -9.92 15.43 6.06
C ASN A 102 -9.15 14.16 6.45
N ARG A 103 -7.98 14.36 7.07
CA ARG A 103 -7.10 13.27 7.51
C ARG A 103 -7.80 12.30 8.46
N PHE A 104 -8.60 12.82 9.40
CA PHE A 104 -9.33 11.98 10.35
C PHE A 104 -10.36 11.08 9.65
N VAL A 105 -11.01 11.58 8.59
CA VAL A 105 -11.94 10.78 7.79
C VAL A 105 -11.18 9.67 7.06
N PHE A 106 -10.01 10.00 6.48
CA PHE A 106 -9.18 8.99 5.83
C PHE A 106 -8.79 7.89 6.83
N GLU A 107 -8.17 8.25 7.95
CA GLU A 107 -7.70 7.31 8.99
C GLU A 107 -8.85 6.43 9.53
N THR A 108 -10.04 7.00 9.76
CA THR A 108 -11.19 6.24 10.29
C THR A 108 -11.78 5.25 9.27
N CYS A 109 -11.61 5.50 7.98
CA CYS A 109 -12.16 4.64 6.92
C CYS A 109 -11.21 3.52 6.49
N VAL A 110 -9.91 3.67 6.77
CA VAL A 110 -8.86 2.71 6.36
C VAL A 110 -8.30 1.88 7.52
N SER A 111 -8.55 2.29 8.78
CA SER A 111 -8.30 1.48 10.00
C SER A 111 -9.48 0.56 10.32
#